data_AF-A0A2E6W9F5-F1
#
_entry.id   AF-A0A2E6W9F5-F1
#
_cell.length_a   1.000
_cell.length_b   1.000
_cell.length_c   1.000
_cell.angle_alpha   90.00
_cell.angle_beta   90.00
_cell.angle_gamma   90.00
#
_symmetry.space_group_name_H-M   'P 1'
#
loop_
_entity.id
_entity.type
_entity.pdbx_description
1 polymer ?
#
loop_
_entity_poly.entity_id
_entity_poly.type
_entity_poly.pdbx_seq_one_letter_code
_entity_poly.pdbx_strand_id
1 'polypeptide(L)'
;MNIYTIYAELAEGVKDKEFVEKITEYFNTLPQLHAFRITRMKLGFRSADLGEWRIDMEFKTMQDLDDAMDRVLYAKDTMQAHIGFAKLVDADSLDHFLYRDWPDEV
;
A
#
# COMPACT_ATOMS: atom_id res chain seq x y z
N MET A 1 -9.35 12.94 -5.55
CA MET A 1 -8.55 11.70 -5.76
C MET A 1 -9.08 10.59 -4.85
N ASN A 2 -9.01 9.31 -5.25
CA ASN A 2 -9.30 8.19 -4.36
C ASN A 2 -7.97 7.76 -3.70
N ILE A 3 -7.96 7.68 -2.38
CA ILE A 3 -6.76 7.39 -1.59
C ILE A 3 -6.98 6.09 -0.84
N TYR A 4 -6.27 5.05 -1.24
CA TYR A 4 -6.27 3.77 -0.55
C TYR A 4 -5.09 3.73 0.41
N THR A 5 -5.38 3.70 1.71
CA THR A 5 -4.39 3.72 2.79
C THR A 5 -4.33 2.35 3.44
N ILE A 6 -3.11 1.82 3.60
CA ILE A 6 -2.84 0.60 4.35
C ILE A 6 -1.94 0.95 5.52
N TYR A 7 -2.30 0.49 6.72
CA TYR A 7 -1.37 0.41 7.84
C TYR A 7 -0.85 -1.01 7.98
N ALA A 8 0.42 -1.16 8.31
CA ALA A 8 1.08 -2.46 8.43
C ALA A 8 2.25 -2.41 9.43
N GLU A 9 2.52 -3.55 10.04
CA GLU A 9 3.80 -3.87 10.66
C GLU A 9 4.66 -4.69 9.69
N LEU A 10 5.98 -4.62 9.86
CA LEU A 10 6.89 -5.51 9.13
C LEU A 10 6.94 -6.87 9.80
N ALA A 11 7.07 -7.91 8.99
CA ALA A 11 7.31 -9.25 9.52
C ALA A 11 8.65 -9.32 10.28
N GLU A 12 8.75 -10.24 11.24
CA GLU A 12 9.93 -10.36 12.09
C GLU A 12 11.22 -10.54 11.26
N GLY A 13 12.23 -9.72 11.54
CA GLY A 13 13.54 -9.78 10.87
C GLY A 13 13.63 -9.11 9.51
N VAL A 14 12.53 -8.56 8.98
CA VAL A 14 12.53 -7.76 7.74
C VAL A 14 13.22 -6.43 7.99
N LYS A 15 14.07 -6.01 7.04
CA LYS A 15 14.75 -4.71 7.10
C LYS A 15 13.89 -3.63 6.46
N ASP A 16 13.75 -2.49 7.12
CA ASP A 16 13.01 -1.31 6.63
C ASP A 16 13.35 -0.95 5.17
N LYS A 17 14.64 -0.96 4.83
CA LYS A 17 15.11 -0.58 3.49
C LYS A 17 14.70 -1.60 2.42
N GLU A 18 14.76 -2.90 2.76
CA GLU A 18 14.34 -3.98 1.87
C GLU A 18 12.83 -3.88 1.59
N PHE A 19 12.05 -3.62 2.63
CA PHE A 19 10.61 -3.38 2.50
C PHE A 19 10.31 -2.21 1.55
N VAL A 20 10.92 -1.04 1.80
CA VAL A 20 10.70 0.17 0.98
C VAL A 20 11.15 -0.04 -0.46
N GLU A 21 12.27 -0.71 -0.70
CA GLU A 21 12.75 -1.02 -2.06
C GLU A 21 11.76 -1.93 -2.79
N LYS A 22 11.32 -3.03 -2.16
CA LYS A 22 10.44 -4.01 -2.80
C LYS A 22 9.04 -3.48 -3.08
N ILE A 23 8.46 -2.74 -2.15
CA ILE A 23 7.14 -2.15 -2.36
C ILE A 23 7.18 -1.03 -3.41
N THR A 24 8.27 -0.26 -3.47
CA THR A 24 8.48 0.77 -4.49
C THR A 24 8.67 0.15 -5.88
N GLU A 25 9.49 -0.90 -5.99
CA GLU A 25 9.66 -1.68 -7.24
C GLU A 25 8.30 -2.16 -7.75
N TYR A 26 7.47 -2.72 -6.86
CA TYR A 26 6.14 -3.21 -7.18
C TYR A 26 5.19 -2.10 -7.64
N PHE A 27 5.08 -1.00 -6.90
CA PHE A 27 4.19 0.11 -7.27
C PHE A 27 4.55 0.76 -8.59
N ASN A 28 5.83 0.81 -8.96
CA ASN A 28 6.25 1.29 -10.27
C ASN A 28 5.80 0.40 -11.44
N THR A 29 5.34 -0.84 -11.18
CA THR A 29 4.78 -1.72 -12.21
C THR A 29 3.28 -1.52 -12.46
N LEU A 30 2.60 -0.73 -11.60
CA LEU A 30 1.15 -0.50 -11.67
C LEU A 30 0.85 0.80 -12.42
N PRO A 31 0.43 0.76 -13.70
CA PRO A 31 0.14 1.96 -14.46
C PRO A 31 -1.11 2.71 -13.99
N GLN A 32 -2.02 2.03 -13.27
CA GLN A 32 -3.22 2.62 -12.69
C GLN A 32 -2.94 3.50 -11.46
N LEU A 33 -1.81 3.27 -10.79
CA LEU A 33 -1.41 4.00 -9.60
C LEU A 33 -0.91 5.39 -9.99
N HIS A 34 -1.61 6.44 -9.56
CA HIS A 34 -1.26 7.81 -9.90
C HIS A 34 -0.02 8.29 -9.12
N ALA A 35 -0.04 8.05 -7.82
CA ALA A 35 1.05 8.37 -6.91
C ALA A 35 0.96 7.44 -5.69
N PHE A 36 2.06 7.28 -4.98
CA PHE A 36 2.06 6.59 -3.70
C PHE A 36 3.00 7.27 -2.71
N ARG A 37 2.74 7.03 -1.43
CA ARG A 37 3.58 7.51 -0.34
C ARG A 37 3.75 6.41 0.68
N ILE A 38 5.00 6.20 1.10
CA ILE A 38 5.34 5.30 2.19
C ILE A 38 5.83 6.17 3.34
N THR A 39 5.16 6.03 4.48
CA THR A 39 5.51 6.74 5.70
C THR A 39 5.68 5.75 6.83
N ARG A 40 6.60 6.09 7.74
CA ARG A 40 6.81 5.37 8.99
C ARG A 40 6.49 6.33 10.13
N MET A 41 5.80 5.85 11.16
CA MET A 41 5.59 6.68 12.34
C MET A 41 6.93 7.13 12.95
N LYS A 42 6.91 8.30 13.57
CA LYS A 42 8.07 8.85 14.30
C LYS A 42 7.71 8.99 15.77
N LEU A 43 8.66 8.66 16.64
CA LEU A 43 8.55 8.83 18.09
C LEU A 43 7.36 8.07 18.73
N GLY A 44 6.86 7.02 18.09
CA GLY A 44 5.70 6.27 18.58
C GLY A 44 4.37 7.03 18.48
N PHE A 45 4.31 8.15 17.75
CA PHE A 45 3.06 8.90 17.56
C PHE A 45 2.14 8.20 16.55
N ARG A 46 1.41 7.21 17.05
CA ARG A 46 0.33 6.52 16.33
C ARG A 46 -0.82 6.18 17.28
N SER A 47 -1.97 5.83 16.71
CA SER A 47 -2.99 5.13 17.48
C SER A 47 -2.43 3.77 17.92
N ALA A 48 -2.79 3.31 19.13
CA ALA A 48 -2.27 2.07 19.69
C ALA A 48 -2.52 0.85 18.80
N ASP A 49 -3.61 0.90 18.02
CA ASP A 49 -4.10 -0.22 17.22
C ASP A 49 -3.64 -0.18 15.75
N LEU A 50 -2.92 0.85 15.29
CA LEU A 50 -2.50 0.97 13.89
C LEU A 50 -1.05 0.53 13.68
N GLY A 51 -0.76 -0.08 12.53
CA GLY A 51 0.61 -0.46 12.12
C GLY A 51 1.62 0.71 12.06
N GLU A 52 2.92 0.39 12.10
CA GLU A 52 4.00 1.38 12.17
C GLU A 52 4.19 2.09 10.83
N TRP A 53 3.92 1.35 9.77
CA TRP A 53 4.03 1.79 8.40
C TRP A 53 2.67 2.16 7.86
N ARG A 54 2.62 3.28 7.13
CA ARG A 54 1.46 3.76 6.42
C ARG A 54 1.82 3.90 4.95
N ILE A 55 1.03 3.25 4.12
CA ILE A 55 1.16 3.22 2.67
C ILE A 55 -0.09 3.87 2.08
N ASP A 56 0.07 5.05 1.47
CA ASP A 56 -1.01 5.73 0.76
C ASP A 56 -0.83 5.51 -0.75
N MET A 57 -1.89 5.10 -1.42
CA MET A 57 -1.95 4.92 -2.87
C MET A 57 -3.06 5.79 -3.44
N GLU A 58 -2.73 6.59 -4.44
CA GLU A 58 -3.63 7.55 -5.09
C GLU A 58 -4.09 7.01 -6.44
N PHE A 59 -5.41 7.03 -6.67
CA PHE A 59 -6.05 6.57 -7.90
C PHE A 59 -7.03 7.63 -8.41
N LYS A 60 -6.96 7.92 -9.72
CA LYS A 60 -7.79 8.97 -10.34
C LYS A 60 -9.27 8.59 -10.30
N THR A 61 -9.59 7.34 -10.61
CA THR A 61 -10.95 6.83 -10.60
C THR A 61 -11.08 5.58 -9.71
N MET A 62 -12.31 5.25 -9.31
CA MET A 62 -12.58 3.97 -8.64
C MET A 62 -12.37 2.77 -9.55
N GLN A 63 -12.49 2.96 -10.88
CA GLN A 63 -12.17 1.92 -11.85
C GLN A 63 -10.66 1.65 -11.91
N ASP A 64 -9.81 2.69 -11.82
CA ASP A 64 -8.36 2.48 -11.77
C ASP A 64 -7.94 1.65 -10.56
N LEU A 65 -8.61 1.84 -9.41
CA LEU A 65 -8.41 1.02 -8.21
C LEU A 65 -8.83 -0.43 -8.46
N ASP A 66 -10.02 -0.64 -9.03
CA ASP A 66 -10.56 -1.97 -9.34
C ASP A 66 -9.66 -2.72 -10.34
N ASP A 67 -9.30 -2.06 -11.44
CA ASP A 67 -8.38 -2.57 -12.46
C ASP A 67 -6.99 -2.90 -11.89
N ALA A 68 -6.51 -2.10 -10.93
CA ALA A 68 -5.26 -2.38 -10.23
C ALA A 68 -5.38 -3.67 -9.41
N MET A 69 -6.46 -3.83 -8.63
CA MET A 69 -6.72 -5.02 -7.80
C MET A 69 -6.87 -6.28 -8.65
N ASP A 70 -7.64 -6.20 -9.74
CA ASP A 70 -7.80 -7.31 -10.69
C ASP A 70 -6.45 -7.71 -11.30
N ARG A 71 -5.62 -6.73 -11.66
CA ARG A 71 -4.27 -7.01 -12.16
C ARG A 71 -3.44 -7.76 -11.12
N VAL A 72 -3.46 -7.34 -9.85
CA VAL A 72 -2.76 -8.04 -8.76
C VAL A 72 -3.16 -9.50 -8.66
N LEU A 73 -4.46 -9.79 -8.77
CA LEU A 73 -5.02 -11.13 -8.60
C LEU A 73 -4.76 -12.04 -9.80
N TYR A 74 -4.80 -11.50 -11.02
CA TYR A 74 -4.84 -12.31 -12.25
C TYR A 74 -3.55 -12.26 -13.10
N ALA A 75 -2.71 -11.23 -12.96
CA ALA A 75 -1.47 -11.13 -13.73
C ALA A 75 -0.31 -11.79 -12.95
N LYS A 76 0.18 -12.93 -13.48
CA LYS A 76 1.19 -13.81 -12.84
C LYS A 76 2.45 -13.09 -12.36
N ASP A 77 2.90 -12.10 -13.13
CA ASP A 77 4.04 -11.24 -12.82
C ASP A 77 3.78 -10.38 -11.59
N THR A 78 2.62 -9.71 -11.53
CA THR A 78 2.25 -8.86 -10.39
C THR A 78 1.82 -9.67 -9.16
N MET A 79 1.24 -10.85 -9.34
CA MET A 79 0.85 -11.75 -8.25
C MET A 79 2.08 -12.27 -7.49
N GLN A 80 3.16 -12.64 -8.19
CA GLN A 80 4.40 -13.07 -7.55
C GLN A 80 5.07 -11.92 -6.79
N ALA A 81 5.06 -10.71 -7.35
CA ALA A 81 5.57 -9.53 -6.67
C ALA A 81 4.72 -9.16 -5.44
N HIS A 82 3.39 -9.26 -5.54
CA HIS A 82 2.47 -9.05 -4.43
C HIS A 82 2.66 -10.07 -3.31
N ILE A 83 2.79 -11.37 -3.63
CA ILE A 83 3.12 -12.42 -2.65
C ILE A 83 4.51 -12.17 -2.03
N GLY A 84 5.47 -11.68 -2.82
CA GLY A 84 6.81 -11.34 -2.34
C GLY A 84 6.79 -10.21 -1.32
N PHE A 85 6.05 -9.13 -1.60
CA PHE A 85 5.88 -8.00 -0.68
C PHE A 85 4.98 -8.35 0.51
N ALA A 86 3.90 -9.10 0.33
CA ALA A 86 2.98 -9.46 1.40
C ALA A 86 3.64 -10.31 2.49
N LYS A 87 4.74 -11.00 2.18
CA LYS A 87 5.58 -11.72 3.16
C LYS A 87 6.49 -10.80 3.99
N LEU A 88 6.69 -9.55 3.55
CA LEU A 88 7.51 -8.57 4.26
C LEU A 88 6.72 -7.83 5.34
N VAL A 89 5.39 -7.97 5.33
CA VAL A 89 4.47 -7.38 6.29
C VAL A 89 3.82 -8.47 7.14
N ASP A 90 3.48 -8.13 8.37
CA ASP A 90 2.68 -9.01 9.21
C ASP A 90 1.21 -8.96 8.75
N ALA A 91 0.69 -10.08 8.26
CA ALA A 91 -0.65 -10.17 7.71
C ALA A 91 -1.75 -9.85 8.74
N ASP A 92 -1.48 -10.11 10.03
CA ASP A 92 -2.44 -9.84 11.12
C ASP A 92 -2.48 -8.35 11.51
N SER A 93 -1.54 -7.55 11.00
CA SER A 93 -1.41 -6.11 11.29
C SER A 93 -1.97 -5.19 10.20
N LEU A 94 -2.58 -5.78 9.16
CA LEU A 94 -3.05 -5.05 7.98
C LEU A 94 -4.40 -4.39 8.23
N ASP A 95 -4.42 -3.06 8.29
CA ASP A 95 -5.64 -2.27 8.28
C ASP A 95 -5.79 -1.51 6.96
N HIS A 96 -6.95 -1.69 6.32
CA HIS A 96 -7.26 -1.12 5.01
C HIS A 96 -8.29 0.00 5.13
N PHE A 97 -7.98 1.15 4.52
CA PHE A 97 -8.85 2.31 4.52
C PHE A 97 -8.98 2.86 3.10
N LEU A 98 -10.18 3.33 2.76
CA LEU A 98 -10.46 4.00 1.51
C LEU A 98 -11.01 5.39 1.79
N TYR A 99 -10.26 6.40 1.38
CA TYR A 99 -10.58 7.82 1.51
C TYR A 99 -10.75 8.45 0.13
N ARG A 100 -11.38 9.62 0.10
CA ARG A 100 -11.48 10.49 -1.07
C ARG A 100 -11.33 11.93 -0.61
N ASP A 101 -10.70 12.76 -1.44
CA ASP A 101 -10.57 14.19 -1.15
C ASP A 101 -11.96 14.84 -0.96
N TRP A 102 -12.03 15.81 -0.03
CA TRP A 102 -13.24 16.59 0.19
C TRP A 102 -12.92 18.10 0.24
N PRO A 103 -13.70 18.95 -0.46
CA PRO A 103 -14.75 18.57 -1.41
C PRO A 103 -14.16 17.81 -2.61
N ASP A 104 -14.96 16.95 -3.23
CA ASP A 104 -14.57 16.35 -4.51
C ASP A 104 -14.35 17.51 -5.50
N GLU A 105 -13.24 17.50 -6.23
CA GLU A 105 -13.07 18.44 -7.33
C GLU A 105 -14.18 18.15 -8.37
N VAL A 106 -14.98 19.18 -8.70
CA VAL A 106 -16.17 19.09 -9.56
C VAL A 106 -15.79 18.72 -11.00
#